data_AF-A0A377MB34-F1
#
_entry.id   AF-A0A377MB34-F1
#
_cell.length_a   1.000
_cell.length_b   1.000
_cell.length_c   1.000
_cell.angle_alpha   90.00
_cell.angle_beta   90.00
_cell.angle_gamma   90.00
#
_symmetry.space_group_name_H-M   'P 1'
#
loop_
_entity.id
_entity.type
_entity.pdbx_description
1 polymer ?
#
loop_
_entity_poly.entity_id
_entity_poly.type
_entity_poly.pdbx_seq_one_letter_code
_entity_poly.pdbx_strand_id
1 'polypeptide(L)'
;MSDRYVMESLLRPAVELYSATVAASATCICLTAPWAVALSPSVSWVTAAGFGVLALKRTREGMKILRYRQNIRRLPRYVLTSEQIPVSRRHLFLGKGFQWSVRHTQRLIEARRPECEIYVQPSVLYRMAREMEKKMEYSLPWLCRLTCTDSALNPFRPLPPVGGSPVYHGVEPDETTVTYDLGERVGHMLVIGTTRVGKTRLAELLITQDIRRTNAAGEHEVVIVFDPKGDADLLRRMYAESHRAGRQDNFWVFHLGWPDISARYNAVGRFSRISEVASRVAGQLSGEGNSAAFREFAWRFVNIITRALVALGQRPDYGLILRYVTNIGELYETYVDNLLSEKAPQLMNTTEAMMQSGISDKDLPRHLQGRPNGVKIWVSEQVLGSPEGKKLWDPVLDGLRSAVQYDRTYFDKIVASLLPLLEKLTTGKTAALLAPDYTDLDDPRPILDWHNIIKSRGVVYVGLDALSDPVVAAAVGNSMFADLVSEGGHIYKFGLGDEEEGNPQRWPSTFTAMSLTS
;
A
#
# COMPACT_ATOMS: atom_id res chain seq x y z
N MET A 1 18.54 34.67 -38.97
CA MET A 1 17.12 34.26 -38.98
C MET A 1 16.71 34.08 -37.54
N SER A 2 15.76 34.89 -37.09
CA SER A 2 15.29 34.95 -35.71
C SER A 2 14.54 33.67 -35.33
N ASP A 3 14.87 33.07 -34.18
CA ASP A 3 14.11 31.97 -33.51
C ASP A 3 12.74 32.44 -32.99
N ARG A 4 12.05 33.28 -33.77
CA ARG A 4 10.81 33.96 -33.44
C ARG A 4 9.65 33.38 -34.24
N TYR A 5 9.68 32.08 -34.54
CA TYR A 5 8.49 31.37 -34.99
C TYR A 5 7.73 30.90 -33.76
N VAL A 6 6.46 31.29 -33.69
CA VAL A 6 5.51 30.95 -32.61
C VAL A 6 5.32 29.42 -32.46
N MET A 7 5.71 28.64 -33.48
CA MET A 7 5.58 27.19 -33.54
C MET A 7 6.92 26.57 -34.00
N GLU A 8 7.62 25.85 -33.12
CA GLU A 8 8.83 25.07 -33.47
C GLU A 8 8.42 23.74 -34.11
N SER A 9 8.70 23.52 -35.40
CA SER A 9 8.43 22.24 -36.08
C SER A 9 9.71 21.42 -36.28
N LEU A 10 9.77 20.27 -35.60
CA LEU A 10 10.92 19.35 -35.60
C LEU A 10 10.67 18.06 -36.40
N LEU A 11 9.41 17.75 -36.77
CA LEU A 11 9.05 16.59 -37.60
C LEU A 11 9.08 16.94 -39.09
N ARG A 12 10.29 17.16 -39.63
CA ARG A 12 10.51 17.53 -41.03
C ARG A 12 11.80 16.91 -41.60
N PRO A 13 12.02 16.97 -42.93
CA PRO A 13 13.31 16.62 -43.51
C PRO A 13 14.43 17.50 -42.92
N ALA A 14 15.58 16.88 -42.64
CA ALA A 14 16.77 17.57 -42.11
C ALA A 14 17.54 18.26 -43.26
N VAL A 15 16.90 19.23 -43.90
CA VAL A 15 17.42 19.97 -45.06
C VAL A 15 18.71 20.75 -44.76
N GLU A 16 18.96 21.04 -43.48
CA GLU A 16 20.18 21.66 -42.97
C GLU A 16 21.43 20.85 -43.32
N LEU A 17 21.30 19.53 -43.42
CA LEU A 17 22.40 18.65 -43.81
C LEU A 17 22.80 18.85 -45.27
N TYR A 18 21.90 19.25 -46.17
CA TYR A 18 22.26 19.60 -47.54
C TYR A 18 23.15 20.84 -47.56
N SER A 19 22.74 21.90 -46.85
CA SER A 19 23.52 23.12 -46.70
C SER A 19 24.85 22.88 -45.98
N ALA A 20 24.88 21.97 -45.01
CA ALA A 20 26.11 21.57 -44.32
C ALA A 20 27.08 20.87 -45.29
N THR A 21 26.61 19.94 -46.11
CA THR A 21 27.43 19.23 -47.11
C THR A 21 27.99 20.19 -48.16
N VAL A 22 27.16 21.12 -48.67
CA VAL A 22 27.62 22.14 -49.61
C VAL A 22 28.67 23.05 -48.98
N ALA A 23 28.43 23.56 -47.76
CA ALA A 23 29.39 24.40 -47.05
C ALA A 23 30.69 23.65 -46.73
N ALA A 24 30.62 22.39 -46.31
CA ALA A 24 31.79 21.55 -46.06
C ALA A 24 32.59 21.29 -47.35
N SER A 25 31.89 21.10 -48.48
CA SER A 25 32.52 20.94 -49.80
C SER A 25 33.21 22.24 -50.23
N ALA A 26 32.57 23.39 -50.01
CA ALA A 26 33.17 24.71 -50.27
C ALA A 26 34.39 24.98 -49.37
N THR A 27 34.34 24.58 -48.09
CA THR A 27 35.51 24.60 -47.20
C THR A 27 36.64 23.74 -47.75
N CYS A 28 36.35 22.51 -48.17
CA CYS A 28 37.35 21.60 -48.74
C CYS A 28 38.01 22.21 -49.98
N ILE A 29 37.21 22.73 -50.93
CA ILE A 29 37.71 23.37 -52.15
C ILE A 29 38.58 24.60 -51.82
N CYS A 30 38.17 25.44 -50.87
CA CYS A 30 38.98 26.59 -50.45
C CYS A 30 40.31 26.17 -49.80
N LEU A 31 40.38 25.00 -49.16
CA LEU A 31 41.62 24.50 -48.56
C LEU A 31 42.56 23.82 -49.57
N THR A 32 42.00 23.06 -50.51
CA THR A 32 42.79 22.21 -51.43
C THR A 32 43.02 22.84 -52.80
N ALA A 33 42.09 23.67 -53.28
CA ALA A 33 42.14 24.28 -54.60
C ALA A 33 41.62 25.74 -54.60
N PRO A 34 42.28 26.69 -53.91
CA PRO A 34 41.89 28.12 -53.92
C PRO A 34 41.72 28.73 -55.31
N TRP A 35 42.55 28.28 -56.25
CA TRP A 35 42.58 28.71 -57.65
C TRP A 35 41.30 28.36 -58.42
N ALA A 36 40.60 27.28 -58.06
CA ALA A 36 39.34 26.88 -58.68
C ALA A 36 38.19 27.86 -58.37
N VAL A 37 38.32 28.67 -57.32
CA VAL A 37 37.32 29.67 -56.89
C VAL A 37 37.85 31.10 -57.09
N ALA A 38 38.97 31.26 -57.82
CA ALA A 38 39.62 32.55 -58.09
C ALA A 38 39.94 33.38 -56.81
N LEU A 39 40.29 32.72 -55.71
CA LEU A 39 40.66 33.37 -54.44
C LEU A 39 42.18 33.38 -54.26
N SER A 40 42.70 34.49 -53.72
CA SER A 40 44.09 34.54 -53.26
C SER A 40 44.27 33.65 -52.01
N PRO A 41 45.45 33.04 -51.78
CA PRO A 41 45.65 32.09 -50.68
C PRO A 41 45.27 32.65 -49.30
N SER A 42 45.60 33.91 -49.01
CA SER A 42 45.27 34.57 -47.73
C SER A 42 43.76 34.76 -47.52
N VAL A 43 43.03 35.14 -48.57
CA VAL A 43 41.56 35.29 -48.52
C VAL A 43 40.90 33.92 -48.44
N SER A 44 41.46 32.91 -49.11
CA SER A 44 40.93 31.55 -49.14
C SER A 44 40.89 30.89 -47.76
N TRP A 45 41.89 31.11 -46.90
CA TRP A 45 41.87 30.62 -45.51
C TRP A 45 40.71 31.21 -44.68
N VAL A 46 40.45 32.51 -44.84
CA VAL A 46 39.34 33.20 -44.14
C VAL A 46 37.99 32.70 -44.65
N THR A 47 37.85 32.55 -45.97
CA THR A 47 36.63 32.01 -46.59
C THR A 47 36.39 30.55 -46.19
N ALA A 48 37.44 29.71 -46.16
CA ALA A 48 37.37 28.33 -45.71
C ALA A 48 36.90 28.24 -44.25
N ALA A 49 37.44 29.09 -43.36
CA ALA A 49 37.02 29.17 -41.97
C ALA A 49 35.54 29.58 -41.85
N GLY A 50 35.09 30.59 -42.61
CA GLY A 50 33.69 31.01 -42.64
C GLY A 50 32.73 29.89 -43.08
N PHE A 51 33.05 29.19 -44.16
CA PHE A 51 32.29 28.03 -44.61
C PHE A 51 32.36 26.87 -43.61
N GLY A 52 33.49 26.67 -42.94
CA GLY A 52 33.66 25.60 -41.94
C GLY A 52 32.79 25.83 -40.71
N VAL A 53 32.73 27.07 -40.22
CA VAL A 53 31.82 27.48 -39.14
C VAL A 53 30.36 27.28 -39.55
N LEU A 54 29.99 27.66 -40.78
CA LEU A 54 28.64 27.45 -41.31
C LEU A 54 28.31 25.96 -41.40
N ALA A 55 29.22 25.13 -41.91
CA ALA A 55 29.05 23.68 -42.02
C ALA A 55 28.84 23.04 -40.65
N LEU A 56 29.65 23.40 -39.64
CA LEU A 56 29.50 22.93 -38.26
C LEU A 56 28.16 23.34 -37.66
N LYS A 57 27.76 24.61 -37.83
CA LYS A 57 26.47 25.11 -37.34
C LYS A 57 25.29 24.36 -37.97
N ARG A 58 25.27 24.24 -39.30
CA ARG A 58 24.20 23.53 -40.03
C ARG A 58 24.17 22.03 -39.74
N THR A 59 25.35 21.42 -39.53
CA THR A 59 25.43 20.02 -39.08
C THR A 59 24.77 19.86 -37.71
N ARG A 60 25.06 20.75 -36.74
CA ARG A 60 24.41 20.71 -35.41
C ARG A 60 22.89 20.86 -35.50
N GLU A 61 22.39 21.78 -36.34
CA GLU A 61 20.95 21.97 -36.56
C GLU A 61 20.30 20.72 -37.19
N GLY A 62 20.91 20.13 -38.22
CA GLY A 62 20.42 18.90 -38.84
C GLY A 62 20.45 17.69 -37.89
N MET A 63 21.51 17.57 -37.08
CA MET A 63 21.62 16.51 -36.06
C MET A 63 20.57 16.66 -34.96
N LYS A 64 20.17 17.88 -34.57
CA LYS A 64 19.06 18.11 -33.64
C LYS A 64 17.75 17.51 -34.16
N ILE A 65 17.44 17.72 -35.45
CA ILE A 65 16.24 17.16 -36.10
C ILE A 65 16.30 15.63 -36.14
N LEU A 66 17.45 15.07 -36.54
CA LEU A 66 17.62 13.61 -36.58
C LEU A 66 17.50 12.98 -35.19
N ARG A 67 18.09 13.59 -34.16
CA ARG A 67 17.99 13.12 -32.77
C ARG A 67 16.55 13.14 -32.28
N TYR A 68 15.80 14.21 -32.57
CA TYR A 68 14.39 14.30 -32.21
C TYR A 68 13.54 13.22 -32.90
N ARG A 69 13.75 13.01 -34.21
CA ARG A 69 13.07 11.94 -34.97
C ARG A 69 13.38 10.54 -34.44
N GLN A 70 14.63 10.29 -34.03
CA GLN A 70 15.02 9.03 -33.39
C GLN A 70 14.32 8.87 -32.03
N ASN A 71 14.29 9.92 -31.21
CA ASN A 71 13.66 9.93 -29.89
C ASN A 71 12.15 9.65 -29.96
N ILE A 72 11.44 10.23 -30.92
CA ILE A 72 10.01 10.00 -31.10
C ILE A 72 9.67 8.56 -31.49
N ARG A 73 10.51 7.93 -32.31
CA ARG A 73 10.30 6.55 -32.76
C ARG A 73 10.60 5.54 -31.66
N ARG A 74 11.48 5.90 -30.72
CA ARG A 74 12.03 4.95 -29.76
C ARG A 74 12.25 5.58 -28.40
N LEU A 75 11.58 5.02 -27.39
CA LEU A 75 11.82 5.30 -25.99
C LEU A 75 13.28 5.05 -25.61
N PRO A 76 13.95 6.02 -24.95
CA PRO A 76 15.26 5.76 -24.36
C PRO A 76 15.13 4.66 -23.30
N ARG A 77 16.06 3.69 -23.33
CA ARG A 77 16.09 2.62 -22.33
C ARG A 77 16.74 3.18 -21.06
N TYR A 78 15.94 3.39 -20.02
CA TYR A 78 16.43 3.75 -18.70
C TYR A 78 16.33 2.55 -17.76
N VAL A 79 17.47 2.13 -17.19
CA VAL A 79 17.56 1.01 -16.25
C VAL A 79 18.34 1.47 -15.04
N LEU A 80 17.84 1.11 -13.86
CA LEU A 80 18.51 1.36 -12.59
C LEU A 80 18.62 0.06 -11.83
N THR A 81 19.80 -0.21 -11.28
CA THR A 81 19.93 -1.19 -10.19
C THR A 81 19.37 -0.57 -8.91
N SER A 82 19.06 -1.41 -7.92
CA SER A 82 18.55 -0.91 -6.65
C SER A 82 19.52 0.07 -5.97
N GLU A 83 20.82 -0.20 -6.02
CA GLU A 83 21.87 0.67 -5.46
C GLU A 83 21.94 2.06 -6.13
N GLN A 84 21.60 2.14 -7.42
CA GLN A 84 21.60 3.39 -8.18
C GLN A 84 20.37 4.27 -7.90
N ILE A 85 19.37 3.78 -7.16
CA ILE A 85 18.20 4.59 -6.80
C ILE A 85 18.66 5.70 -5.85
N PRO A 86 18.56 6.98 -6.26
CA PRO A 86 18.99 8.08 -5.42
C PRO A 86 18.02 8.24 -4.25
N VAL A 87 18.57 8.41 -3.05
CA VAL A 87 17.81 8.65 -1.83
C VAL A 87 18.16 10.06 -1.35
N SER A 88 17.14 10.89 -1.12
CA SER A 88 17.30 12.23 -0.59
C SER A 88 16.44 12.41 0.66
N ARG A 89 16.88 13.30 1.56
CA ARG A 89 16.13 13.69 2.77
C ARG A 89 15.03 14.72 2.51
N ARG A 90 14.99 15.29 1.30
CA ARG A 90 14.03 16.34 0.92
C ARG A 90 13.19 15.96 -0.29
N HIS A 91 13.70 15.08 -1.13
CA HIS A 91 13.08 14.76 -2.41
C HIS A 91 12.89 13.25 -2.57
N LEU A 92 11.76 12.87 -3.15
CA LEU A 92 11.42 11.52 -3.57
C LEU A 92 11.66 11.42 -5.07
N PHE A 93 12.58 10.58 -5.48
CA PHE A 93 12.84 10.32 -6.90
C PHE A 93 11.67 9.56 -7.51
N LEU A 94 11.25 9.95 -8.72
CA LEU A 94 10.18 9.28 -9.46
C LEU A 94 10.66 8.66 -10.78
N GLY A 95 11.75 9.18 -11.36
CA GLY A 95 12.26 8.70 -12.64
C GLY A 95 12.87 9.79 -13.50
N LYS A 96 12.89 9.53 -14.82
CA LYS A 96 13.23 10.51 -15.86
C LYS A 96 11.96 11.02 -16.51
N GLY A 97 11.96 12.30 -16.85
CA GLY A 97 10.81 12.98 -17.46
C GLY A 97 11.06 14.47 -17.60
N PHE A 98 9.99 15.25 -17.74
CA PHE A 98 10.07 16.69 -17.95
C PHE A 98 8.76 17.34 -17.51
N GLN A 99 8.81 18.64 -17.23
CA GLN A 99 7.60 19.41 -16.97
C GLN A 99 6.80 19.57 -18.25
N TRP A 100 5.58 19.01 -18.27
CA TRP A 100 4.70 19.16 -19.42
C TRP A 100 4.31 20.62 -19.63
N SER A 101 4.34 21.07 -20.89
CA SER A 101 4.11 22.47 -21.27
C SER A 101 3.39 22.51 -22.61
N VAL A 102 2.94 23.70 -23.02
CA VAL A 102 2.22 23.89 -24.30
C VAL A 102 3.06 23.42 -25.50
N ARG A 103 4.39 23.56 -25.44
CA ARG A 103 5.32 23.07 -26.48
C ARG A 103 5.24 21.55 -26.65
N HIS A 104 5.12 20.80 -25.56
CA HIS A 104 5.00 19.34 -25.61
C HIS A 104 3.65 18.90 -26.20
N THR A 105 2.57 19.62 -25.86
CA THR A 105 1.24 19.40 -26.46
C THR A 105 1.27 19.67 -27.97
N GLN A 106 1.89 20.77 -28.40
CA GLN A 106 2.06 21.09 -29.82
C GLN A 106 2.80 19.97 -30.56
N ARG A 107 3.96 19.54 -30.03
CA ARG A 107 4.76 18.44 -30.58
C ARG A 107 3.99 17.13 -30.68
N LEU A 108 3.17 16.81 -29.67
CA LEU A 108 2.32 15.63 -29.66
C LEU A 108 1.23 15.70 -30.74
N ILE A 109 0.60 16.87 -30.93
CA ILE A 109 -0.41 17.09 -31.98
C ILE A 109 0.23 16.97 -33.36
N GLU A 110 1.41 17.57 -33.56
CA GLU A 110 2.18 17.44 -34.81
C GLU A 110 2.51 15.98 -35.12
N ALA A 111 2.95 15.20 -34.12
CA ALA A 111 3.24 13.77 -34.27
C ALA A 111 2.01 12.94 -34.67
N ARG A 112 0.79 13.45 -34.46
CA ARG A 112 -0.46 12.78 -34.85
C ARG A 112 -0.98 13.21 -36.22
N ARG A 113 -0.33 14.19 -36.89
CA ARG A 113 -0.73 14.60 -38.25
C ARG A 113 -0.34 13.52 -39.27
N PRO A 114 -1.21 13.21 -40.25
CA PRO A 114 -0.90 12.22 -41.29
C PRO A 114 0.41 12.51 -42.05
N GLU A 115 0.69 13.78 -42.34
CA GLU A 115 1.91 14.23 -43.02
C GLU A 115 3.20 13.86 -42.26
N CYS A 116 3.12 13.76 -40.93
CA CYS A 116 4.25 13.47 -40.06
C CYS A 116 4.38 11.97 -39.73
N GLU A 117 3.44 11.14 -40.17
CA GLU A 117 3.40 9.70 -39.85
C GLU A 117 4.70 8.98 -40.26
N ILE A 118 5.28 9.39 -41.40
CA ILE A 118 6.55 8.87 -41.89
C ILE A 118 7.71 9.06 -40.89
N TYR A 119 7.65 10.09 -40.03
CA TYR A 119 8.67 10.37 -39.04
C TYR A 119 8.40 9.67 -37.70
N VAL A 120 7.17 9.29 -37.40
CA VAL A 120 6.77 8.69 -36.13
C VAL A 120 6.74 7.16 -36.20
N GLN A 121 6.24 6.60 -37.29
CA GLN A 121 6.13 5.15 -37.45
C GLN A 121 7.50 4.50 -37.66
N PRO A 122 7.66 3.23 -37.24
CA PRO A 122 8.82 2.43 -37.57
C PRO A 122 9.02 2.34 -39.09
N SER A 123 10.29 2.33 -39.53
CA SER A 123 10.62 2.25 -40.96
C SER A 123 10.10 0.95 -41.59
N VAL A 124 9.90 0.95 -42.91
CA VAL A 124 9.48 -0.25 -43.66
C VAL A 124 10.45 -1.40 -43.42
N LEU A 125 11.76 -1.15 -43.47
CA LEU A 125 12.78 -2.17 -43.21
C LEU A 125 12.71 -2.72 -41.79
N TYR A 126 12.41 -1.89 -40.79
CA TYR A 126 12.20 -2.36 -39.41
C TYR A 126 10.99 -3.29 -39.33
N ARG A 127 9.86 -2.91 -39.96
CA ARG A 127 8.65 -3.75 -40.00
C ARG A 127 8.92 -5.08 -40.70
N MET A 128 9.63 -5.07 -41.82
CA MET A 128 10.06 -6.28 -42.52
C MET A 128 10.94 -7.17 -41.63
N ALA A 129 11.90 -6.60 -40.90
CA ALA A 129 12.72 -7.36 -39.95
C ALA A 129 11.89 -8.04 -38.86
N ARG A 130 10.87 -7.36 -38.31
CA ARG A 130 9.97 -7.93 -37.29
C ARG A 130 9.03 -9.01 -37.85
N GLU A 131 8.59 -8.86 -39.10
CA GLU A 131 7.81 -9.91 -39.78
C GLU A 131 8.65 -11.13 -40.13
N MET A 132 9.89 -10.89 -40.55
CA MET A 132 10.88 -11.92 -40.84
C MET A 132 11.14 -12.79 -39.60
N GLU A 133 11.34 -12.16 -38.44
CA GLU A 133 11.53 -12.85 -37.17
C GLU A 133 10.37 -13.79 -36.82
N LYS A 134 9.12 -13.37 -37.06
CA LYS A 134 7.93 -14.21 -36.83
C LYS A 134 7.89 -15.42 -37.76
N LYS A 135 8.25 -15.23 -39.03
CA LYS A 135 8.21 -16.30 -40.04
C LYS A 135 9.35 -17.29 -39.89
N MET A 136 10.52 -16.82 -39.43
CA MET A 136 11.76 -17.60 -39.40
C MET A 136 12.23 -17.97 -37.99
N GLU A 137 11.36 -17.84 -36.99
CA GLU A 137 11.62 -18.19 -35.59
C GLU A 137 12.25 -19.59 -35.46
N TYR A 138 11.68 -20.57 -36.18
CA TYR A 138 12.12 -21.97 -36.12
C TYR A 138 13.12 -22.36 -37.21
N SER A 139 13.09 -21.71 -38.38
CA SER A 139 13.91 -22.09 -39.53
C SER A 139 15.32 -21.47 -39.49
N LEU A 140 15.45 -20.21 -39.05
CA LEU A 140 16.72 -19.48 -38.99
C LEU A 140 16.87 -18.70 -37.67
N PRO A 141 16.94 -19.40 -36.52
CA PRO A 141 16.97 -18.75 -35.21
C PRO A 141 18.19 -17.86 -34.98
N TRP A 142 19.32 -18.13 -35.67
CA TRP A 142 20.52 -17.31 -35.57
C TRP A 142 20.33 -15.91 -36.19
N LEU A 143 19.58 -15.83 -37.29
CA LEU A 143 19.29 -14.57 -37.98
C LEU A 143 18.34 -13.71 -37.14
N CYS A 144 17.31 -14.34 -36.55
CA CYS A 144 16.40 -13.69 -35.61
C CYS A 144 17.15 -13.17 -34.37
N ARG A 145 18.14 -13.91 -33.84
CA ARG A 145 18.98 -13.42 -32.73
C ARG A 145 19.75 -12.16 -33.12
N LEU A 146 20.34 -12.10 -34.31
CA LEU A 146 21.06 -10.91 -34.78
C LEU A 146 20.14 -9.68 -34.87
N THR A 147 18.96 -9.81 -35.49
CA THR A 147 18.02 -8.69 -35.64
C THR A 147 17.34 -8.32 -34.31
N CYS A 148 17.18 -9.25 -33.38
CA CYS A 148 16.68 -8.99 -32.01
C CYS A 148 17.75 -8.49 -31.03
N THR A 149 19.02 -8.45 -31.40
CA THR A 149 20.08 -8.05 -30.47
C THR A 149 19.90 -6.57 -30.07
N ASP A 150 19.86 -6.29 -28.76
CA ASP A 150 19.70 -4.94 -28.22
C ASP A 150 21.03 -4.15 -28.24
N SER A 151 21.58 -3.87 -29.43
CA SER A 151 22.88 -3.17 -29.61
C SER A 151 22.76 -1.88 -30.42
N ALA A 152 23.47 -0.81 -30.00
CA ALA A 152 23.47 0.47 -30.72
C ALA A 152 23.91 0.35 -32.20
N LEU A 153 24.66 -0.70 -32.54
CA LEU A 153 25.09 -1.01 -33.91
C LEU A 153 24.01 -1.73 -34.75
N ASN A 154 22.95 -2.24 -34.12
CA ASN A 154 21.87 -2.94 -34.81
C ASN A 154 20.88 -1.90 -35.41
N PRO A 155 20.80 -1.77 -36.75
CA PRO A 155 19.86 -0.83 -37.38
C PRO A 155 18.39 -1.23 -37.17
N PHE A 156 18.14 -2.50 -36.85
CA PHE A 156 16.82 -3.05 -36.56
C PHE A 156 16.57 -3.24 -35.07
N ARG A 157 17.40 -2.68 -34.19
CA ARG A 157 17.33 -2.87 -32.73
C ARG A 157 15.89 -2.79 -32.21
N PRO A 158 15.39 -3.81 -31.47
CA PRO A 158 14.00 -3.86 -31.02
C PRO A 158 13.67 -2.69 -30.09
N LEU A 159 12.38 -2.31 -30.07
CA LEU A 159 11.87 -1.39 -29.06
C LEU A 159 12.04 -2.00 -27.66
N PRO A 160 12.30 -1.18 -26.62
CA PRO A 160 12.37 -1.70 -25.26
C PRO A 160 11.06 -2.42 -24.89
N PRO A 161 11.10 -3.47 -24.06
CA PRO A 161 9.93 -4.26 -23.67
C PRO A 161 9.06 -3.53 -22.63
N VAL A 162 8.86 -2.24 -22.81
CA VAL A 162 7.98 -1.39 -22.01
C VAL A 162 6.77 -1.05 -22.85
N GLY A 163 5.57 -1.20 -22.28
CA GLY A 163 4.34 -0.81 -22.95
C GLY A 163 4.23 0.70 -23.12
N GLY A 164 3.19 1.15 -23.82
CA GLY A 164 2.90 2.57 -24.04
C GLY A 164 3.39 3.10 -25.39
N SER A 165 3.01 4.33 -25.71
CA SER A 165 3.41 4.98 -26.96
C SER A 165 4.73 5.74 -26.76
N PRO A 166 5.76 5.50 -27.60
CA PRO A 166 7.04 6.19 -27.47
C PRO A 166 6.95 7.69 -27.69
N VAL A 167 5.90 8.15 -28.37
CA VAL A 167 5.67 9.57 -28.66
C VAL A 167 5.58 10.40 -27.38
N TYR A 168 4.98 9.88 -26.30
CA TYR A 168 4.78 10.65 -25.06
C TYR A 168 6.08 11.05 -24.36
N HIS A 169 7.09 10.19 -24.38
CA HIS A 169 8.45 10.53 -23.94
C HIS A 169 9.23 11.23 -25.06
N GLY A 170 8.98 10.80 -26.29
CA GLY A 170 9.63 11.27 -27.51
C GLY A 170 9.54 12.77 -27.76
N VAL A 171 8.45 13.42 -27.32
CA VAL A 171 8.24 14.87 -27.49
C VAL A 171 9.29 15.72 -26.78
N GLU A 172 10.04 15.21 -25.82
CA GLU A 172 11.17 15.93 -25.21
C GLU A 172 12.41 15.03 -25.17
N PRO A 173 13.43 15.28 -26.02
CA PRO A 173 14.68 14.53 -26.02
C PRO A 173 15.55 14.69 -24.78
N ASP A 174 15.39 15.79 -24.06
CA ASP A 174 16.25 16.14 -22.93
C ASP A 174 15.49 15.93 -21.60
N GLU A 175 15.19 14.67 -21.29
CA GLU A 175 14.58 14.28 -20.01
C GLU A 175 15.51 14.59 -18.83
N THR A 176 14.95 15.16 -17.78
CA THR A 176 15.62 15.44 -16.51
C THR A 176 15.17 14.46 -15.42
N THR A 177 15.85 14.50 -14.28
CA THR A 177 15.41 13.74 -13.10
C THR A 177 14.15 14.40 -12.53
N VAL A 178 13.07 13.64 -12.43
CA VAL A 178 11.82 14.07 -11.81
C VAL A 178 11.82 13.64 -10.36
N THR A 179 11.56 14.60 -9.49
CA THR A 179 11.43 14.41 -8.05
C THR A 179 10.15 15.03 -7.53
N TYR A 180 9.69 14.53 -6.41
CA TYR A 180 8.55 15.01 -5.65
C TYR A 180 9.05 15.50 -4.28
N ASP A 181 8.55 16.64 -3.79
CA ASP A 181 8.95 17.15 -2.47
C ASP A 181 8.37 16.23 -1.38
N LEU A 182 9.22 15.79 -0.46
CA LEU A 182 8.78 14.96 0.66
C LEU A 182 7.85 15.72 1.62
N GLY A 183 8.00 17.04 1.74
CA GLY A 183 7.11 17.86 2.56
C GLY A 183 5.66 17.85 2.08
N GLU A 184 5.44 17.71 0.77
CA GLU A 184 4.10 17.62 0.18
C GLU A 184 3.45 16.24 0.35
N ARG A 185 4.25 15.21 0.68
CA ARG A 185 3.80 13.81 0.75
C ARG A 185 2.72 13.55 1.79
N VAL A 186 2.61 14.42 2.79
CA VAL A 186 1.52 14.42 3.77
C VAL A 186 0.14 14.59 3.11
N GLY A 187 0.07 15.17 1.92
CA GLY A 187 -1.14 15.29 1.10
C GLY A 187 -1.57 13.99 0.40
N HIS A 188 -0.82 12.90 0.60
CA HIS A 188 -1.03 11.58 0.00
C HIS A 188 -0.84 11.53 -1.52
N MET A 189 -0.63 10.33 -2.06
CA MET A 189 -0.43 10.11 -3.50
C MET A 189 -1.37 9.00 -3.98
N LEU A 190 -2.13 9.30 -5.05
CA LEU A 190 -2.96 8.31 -5.73
C LEU A 190 -2.33 7.95 -7.08
N VAL A 191 -1.97 6.67 -7.24
CA VAL A 191 -1.42 6.14 -8.50
C VAL A 191 -2.47 5.28 -9.18
N ILE A 192 -3.00 5.77 -10.31
CA ILE A 192 -4.02 5.07 -11.10
C ILE A 192 -3.38 4.46 -12.35
N GLY A 193 -3.77 3.23 -12.67
CA GLY A 193 -3.35 2.58 -13.91
C GLY A 193 -3.91 1.17 -14.04
N THR A 194 -3.92 0.63 -15.25
CA THR A 194 -4.33 -0.77 -15.51
C THR A 194 -3.22 -1.76 -15.14
N THR A 195 -3.43 -3.06 -15.32
CA THR A 195 -2.38 -4.07 -15.09
C THR A 195 -1.23 -3.89 -16.10
N ARG A 196 0.00 -4.20 -15.69
CA ARG A 196 1.23 -4.12 -16.53
C ARG A 196 1.67 -2.73 -17.00
N VAL A 197 1.09 -1.64 -16.49
CA VAL A 197 1.53 -0.26 -16.81
C VAL A 197 2.66 0.27 -15.93
N GLY A 198 3.17 -0.54 -14.99
CA GLY A 198 4.30 -0.16 -14.14
C GLY A 198 3.96 0.26 -12.70
N LYS A 199 2.70 0.14 -12.25
CA LYS A 199 2.29 0.48 -10.87
C LYS A 199 3.18 -0.18 -9.79
N THR A 200 3.39 -1.49 -9.89
CA THR A 200 4.25 -2.23 -8.96
C THR A 200 5.70 -1.75 -9.02
N ARG A 201 6.21 -1.42 -10.21
CA ARG A 201 7.58 -0.89 -10.37
C ARG A 201 7.74 0.49 -9.75
N LEU A 202 6.72 1.36 -9.85
CA LEU A 202 6.72 2.62 -9.12
C LEU A 202 6.68 2.37 -7.61
N ALA A 203 5.79 1.50 -7.12
CA ALA A 203 5.73 1.15 -5.70
C ALA A 203 7.08 0.64 -5.17
N GLU A 204 7.73 -0.30 -5.88
CA GLU A 204 9.07 -0.79 -5.55
C GLU A 204 10.10 0.34 -5.44
N LEU A 205 10.06 1.31 -6.36
CA LEU A 205 10.97 2.46 -6.38
C LEU A 205 10.71 3.42 -5.21
N LEU A 206 9.46 3.65 -4.83
CA LEU A 206 9.11 4.47 -3.67
C LEU A 206 9.50 3.76 -2.37
N ILE A 207 9.10 2.50 -2.21
CA ILE A 207 9.36 1.68 -1.02
C ILE A 207 10.87 1.53 -0.78
N THR A 208 11.66 1.29 -1.84
CA THR A 208 13.12 1.19 -1.72
C THR A 208 13.73 2.48 -1.15
N GLN A 209 13.25 3.65 -1.60
CA GLN A 209 13.74 4.91 -1.08
C GLN A 209 13.36 5.10 0.39
N ASP A 210 12.14 4.75 0.77
CA ASP A 210 11.65 4.92 2.15
C ASP A 210 12.34 3.98 3.13
N ILE A 211 12.63 2.73 2.73
CA ILE A 211 13.40 1.78 3.55
C ILE A 211 14.79 2.34 3.86
N ARG A 212 15.43 2.97 2.87
CA ARG A 212 16.81 3.48 2.98
C ARG A 212 16.90 4.87 3.61
N ARG A 213 15.85 5.70 3.50
CA ARG A 213 15.91 7.10 3.92
C ARG A 213 16.09 7.20 5.43
N THR A 214 16.97 8.12 5.84
CA THR A 214 17.10 8.55 7.23
C THR A 214 16.85 10.04 7.35
N ASN A 215 16.28 10.46 8.46
CA ASN A 215 16.15 11.89 8.79
C ASN A 215 17.49 12.50 9.23
N ALA A 216 17.48 13.77 9.64
CA ALA A 216 18.68 14.48 10.09
C ALA A 216 19.31 13.88 11.36
N ALA A 217 18.49 13.25 12.22
CA ALA A 217 18.92 12.56 13.43
C ALA A 217 19.43 11.12 13.16
N GLY A 218 19.43 10.68 11.89
CA GLY A 218 19.86 9.32 11.53
C GLY A 218 18.79 8.26 11.71
N GLU A 219 17.56 8.62 12.08
CA GLU A 219 16.46 7.67 12.24
C GLU A 219 15.83 7.33 10.90
N HIS A 220 15.48 6.06 10.73
CA HIS A 220 14.78 5.58 9.53
C HIS A 220 13.28 5.90 9.53
N GLU A 221 12.69 5.93 8.33
CA GLU A 221 11.23 6.00 8.18
C GLU A 221 10.56 4.66 8.51
N VAL A 222 9.35 4.73 9.08
CA VAL A 222 8.48 3.55 9.22
C VAL A 222 7.89 3.22 7.85
N VAL A 223 8.01 1.97 7.41
CA VAL A 223 7.52 1.55 6.08
C VAL A 223 6.56 0.40 6.26
N ILE A 224 5.28 0.61 5.96
CA ILE A 224 4.24 -0.41 6.05
C ILE A 224 3.63 -0.59 4.66
N VAL A 225 3.69 -1.80 4.12
CA VAL A 225 3.22 -2.12 2.77
C VAL A 225 2.13 -3.17 2.85
N PHE A 226 0.92 -2.80 2.41
CA PHE A 226 -0.18 -3.72 2.20
C PHE A 226 -0.20 -4.17 0.73
N ASP A 227 0.01 -5.46 0.51
CA ASP A 227 -0.12 -6.10 -0.78
C ASP A 227 -1.29 -7.09 -0.78
N PRO A 228 -2.44 -6.70 -1.36
CA PRO A 228 -3.59 -7.59 -1.49
C PRO A 228 -3.28 -8.88 -2.24
N LYS A 229 -2.32 -8.87 -3.18
CA LYS A 229 -2.03 -10.05 -4.02
C LYS A 229 -1.01 -11.00 -3.39
N GLY A 230 -0.13 -10.49 -2.53
CA GLY A 230 1.00 -11.28 -2.01
C GLY A 230 2.11 -11.50 -3.06
N ASP A 231 2.59 -10.44 -3.70
CA ASP A 231 3.66 -10.51 -4.70
C ASP A 231 5.00 -10.87 -4.04
N ALA A 232 5.47 -12.09 -4.32
CA ALA A 232 6.73 -12.61 -3.80
C ALA A 232 7.95 -11.77 -4.20
N ASP A 233 7.94 -11.10 -5.35
CA ASP A 233 9.06 -10.28 -5.80
C ASP A 233 9.11 -8.97 -5.02
N LEU A 234 7.95 -8.40 -4.66
CA LEU A 234 7.89 -7.23 -3.78
C LEU A 234 8.40 -7.57 -2.38
N LEU A 235 7.97 -8.70 -1.81
CA LEU A 235 8.46 -9.18 -0.52
C LEU A 235 9.98 -9.39 -0.52
N ARG A 236 10.51 -10.12 -1.51
CA ARG A 236 11.96 -10.35 -1.66
C ARG A 236 12.73 -9.05 -1.78
N ARG A 237 12.18 -8.08 -2.51
CA ARG A 237 12.79 -6.78 -2.68
C ARG A 237 12.84 -6.02 -1.36
N MET A 238 11.74 -5.95 -0.61
CA MET A 238 11.72 -5.31 0.70
C MET A 238 12.70 -5.98 1.67
N TYR A 239 12.75 -7.31 1.71
CA TYR A 239 13.72 -8.04 2.52
C TYR A 239 15.17 -7.68 2.16
N ALA A 240 15.51 -7.70 0.86
CA ALA A 240 16.85 -7.37 0.39
C ALA A 240 17.22 -5.90 0.67
N GLU A 241 16.27 -4.98 0.53
CA GLU A 241 16.48 -3.56 0.82
C GLU A 241 16.63 -3.28 2.31
N SER A 242 15.86 -3.95 3.17
CA SER A 242 16.04 -3.88 4.62
C SER A 242 17.42 -4.36 5.02
N HIS A 243 17.92 -5.45 4.42
CA HIS A 243 19.28 -5.95 4.67
C HIS A 243 20.35 -4.95 4.20
N ARG A 244 20.22 -4.38 3.00
CA ARG A 244 21.14 -3.34 2.49
C ARG A 244 21.14 -2.07 3.35
N ALA A 245 20.00 -1.74 3.95
CA ALA A 245 19.86 -0.59 4.83
C ALA A 245 20.28 -0.90 6.29
N GLY A 246 20.70 -2.13 6.62
CA GLY A 246 21.05 -2.52 7.99
C GLY A 246 19.86 -2.65 8.94
N ARG A 247 18.66 -2.87 8.40
CA ARG A 247 17.36 -2.95 9.12
C ARG A 247 16.77 -4.35 9.16
N GLN A 248 17.57 -5.38 8.90
CA GLN A 248 17.09 -6.77 8.83
C GLN A 248 16.45 -7.25 10.14
N ASP A 249 16.95 -6.79 11.28
CA ASP A 249 16.45 -7.17 12.61
C ASP A 249 15.12 -6.50 12.94
N ASN A 250 14.69 -5.53 12.12
CA ASN A 250 13.41 -4.83 12.25
C ASN A 250 12.55 -4.93 10.98
N PHE A 251 12.68 -6.04 10.25
CA PHE A 251 11.85 -6.40 9.11
C PHE A 251 10.81 -7.45 9.51
N TRP A 252 9.53 -7.11 9.33
CA TRP A 252 8.39 -7.89 9.75
C TRP A 252 7.58 -8.34 8.54
N VAL A 253 7.14 -9.60 8.56
CA VAL A 253 6.32 -10.19 7.50
C VAL A 253 5.04 -10.71 8.11
N PHE A 254 3.90 -10.21 7.67
CA PHE A 254 2.60 -10.83 7.89
C PHE A 254 2.09 -11.35 6.55
N HIS A 255 1.75 -12.63 6.44
CA HIS A 255 1.31 -13.24 5.19
C HIS A 255 0.23 -14.30 5.43
N LEU A 256 -1.00 -14.06 4.95
CA LEU A 256 -2.12 -15.00 5.11
C LEU A 256 -1.89 -16.32 4.37
N GLY A 257 -1.33 -16.27 3.16
CA GLY A 257 -1.00 -17.47 2.37
C GLY A 257 0.21 -18.28 2.88
N TRP A 258 1.05 -17.74 3.78
CA TRP A 258 2.23 -18.44 4.32
C TRP A 258 2.34 -18.32 5.84
N PRO A 259 1.45 -18.99 6.60
CA PRO A 259 1.38 -18.85 8.05
C PRO A 259 2.62 -19.29 8.82
N ASP A 260 3.44 -20.17 8.24
CA ASP A 260 4.61 -20.76 8.90
C ASP A 260 5.78 -19.76 9.02
N ILE A 261 5.85 -18.76 8.13
CA ILE A 261 6.89 -17.71 8.14
C ILE A 261 6.35 -16.32 8.53
N SER A 262 5.05 -16.23 8.79
CA SER A 262 4.35 -14.99 9.09
C SER A 262 4.40 -14.68 10.59
N ALA A 263 4.58 -13.42 10.93
CA ALA A 263 4.24 -12.88 12.24
C ALA A 263 2.76 -13.12 12.54
N ARG A 264 2.44 -13.26 13.82
CA ARG A 264 1.07 -13.37 14.34
C ARG A 264 0.56 -11.98 14.68
N TYR A 265 -0.75 -11.73 14.58
CA TYR A 265 -1.32 -10.41 14.78
C TYR A 265 -2.78 -10.48 15.23
N ASN A 266 -3.10 -9.86 16.37
CA ASN A 266 -4.48 -9.72 16.83
C ASN A 266 -5.00 -8.30 16.59
N ALA A 267 -5.79 -8.13 15.53
CA ALA A 267 -6.35 -6.82 15.14
C ALA A 267 -7.39 -6.25 16.12
N VAL A 268 -7.86 -7.03 17.09
CA VAL A 268 -8.85 -6.60 18.10
C VAL A 268 -8.30 -6.66 19.53
N GLY A 269 -7.03 -7.03 19.70
CA GLY A 269 -6.40 -7.20 21.01
C GLY A 269 -5.92 -5.89 21.64
N ARG A 270 -5.66 -4.85 20.83
CA ARG A 270 -5.29 -3.51 21.30
C ARG A 270 -6.32 -2.49 20.84
N PHE A 271 -6.77 -1.63 21.74
CA PHE A 271 -7.77 -0.61 21.47
C PHE A 271 -7.67 0.52 22.50
N SER A 272 -7.97 1.75 22.07
CA SER A 272 -8.10 2.89 23.00
C SER A 272 -9.50 2.92 23.64
N ARG A 273 -10.52 2.48 22.90
CA ARG A 273 -11.90 2.35 23.37
C ARG A 273 -12.43 0.94 23.11
N ILE A 274 -13.10 0.34 24.09
CA ILE A 274 -13.68 -1.01 23.98
C ILE A 274 -14.59 -1.14 22.74
N SER A 275 -15.32 -0.06 22.40
CA SER A 275 -16.20 -0.01 21.23
C SER A 275 -15.48 -0.20 19.89
N GLU A 276 -14.16 0.02 19.82
CA GLU A 276 -13.39 -0.21 18.60
C GLU A 276 -13.37 -1.67 18.19
N VAL A 277 -13.31 -2.60 19.16
CA VAL A 277 -13.35 -4.05 18.88
C VAL A 277 -14.63 -4.41 18.12
N ALA A 278 -15.76 -3.95 18.63
CA ALA A 278 -17.05 -4.13 17.99
C ALA A 278 -17.10 -3.50 16.59
N SER A 279 -16.56 -2.29 16.43
CA SER A 279 -16.50 -1.61 15.13
C SER A 279 -15.62 -2.34 14.11
N ARG A 280 -14.48 -2.90 14.55
CA ARG A 280 -13.53 -3.63 13.68
C ARG A 280 -14.11 -4.95 13.18
N VAL A 281 -14.90 -5.63 14.02
CA VAL A 281 -15.56 -6.91 13.70
C VAL A 281 -16.83 -6.67 12.87
N ALA A 282 -17.78 -5.86 13.38
CA ALA A 282 -19.06 -5.63 12.73
C ALA A 282 -18.94 -4.76 11.46
N GLY A 283 -17.90 -3.92 11.35
CA GLY A 283 -17.65 -3.09 10.17
C GLY A 283 -17.42 -3.88 8.89
N GLN A 284 -17.14 -5.19 8.98
CA GLN A 284 -17.00 -6.08 7.83
C GLN A 284 -18.35 -6.53 7.24
N LEU A 285 -19.45 -6.32 7.97
CA LEU A 285 -20.80 -6.67 7.51
C LEU A 285 -21.34 -5.60 6.57
N SER A 286 -22.18 -6.01 5.62
CA SER A 286 -22.80 -5.09 4.66
C SER A 286 -23.61 -4.01 5.36
N GLY A 287 -23.35 -2.75 4.98
CA GLY A 287 -24.06 -1.57 5.49
C GLY A 287 -25.30 -1.17 4.68
N GLU A 288 -25.72 -1.96 3.69
CA GLU A 288 -26.77 -1.57 2.75
C GLU A 288 -28.15 -2.16 3.10
N GLY A 289 -29.19 -1.32 3.02
CA GLY A 289 -30.58 -1.72 3.21
C GLY A 289 -30.84 -2.35 4.57
N ASN A 290 -31.60 -3.45 4.60
CA ASN A 290 -31.91 -4.19 5.83
C ASN A 290 -30.65 -4.73 6.55
N SER A 291 -29.53 -4.87 5.85
CA SER A 291 -28.25 -5.32 6.40
C SER A 291 -27.64 -4.32 7.40
N ALA A 292 -27.96 -3.03 7.27
CA ALA A 292 -27.49 -2.00 8.19
C ALA A 292 -27.99 -2.24 9.62
N ALA A 293 -29.26 -2.60 9.79
CA ALA A 293 -29.81 -2.93 11.10
C ALA A 293 -29.13 -4.17 11.70
N PHE A 294 -28.89 -5.22 10.88
CA PHE A 294 -28.15 -6.41 11.31
C PHE A 294 -26.72 -6.09 11.75
N ARG A 295 -26.04 -5.18 11.06
CA ARG A 295 -24.71 -4.70 11.44
C ARG A 295 -24.71 -4.02 12.81
N GLU A 296 -25.67 -3.13 13.08
CA GLU A 296 -25.79 -2.47 14.39
C GLU A 296 -26.10 -3.47 15.51
N PHE A 297 -26.90 -4.51 15.22
CA PHE A 297 -27.15 -5.58 16.17
C PHE A 297 -25.89 -6.40 16.46
N ALA A 298 -25.17 -6.84 15.43
CA ALA A 298 -23.90 -7.55 15.58
C ALA A 298 -22.88 -6.71 16.36
N TRP A 299 -22.80 -5.41 16.04
CA TRP A 299 -21.95 -4.46 16.75
C TRP A 299 -22.30 -4.41 18.25
N ARG A 300 -23.58 -4.24 18.60
CA ARG A 300 -24.02 -4.21 20.00
C ARG A 300 -23.66 -5.51 20.72
N PHE A 301 -23.85 -6.65 20.07
CA PHE A 301 -23.59 -7.96 20.66
C PHE A 301 -22.09 -8.18 20.92
N VAL A 302 -21.25 -7.90 19.92
CA VAL A 302 -19.78 -7.96 20.08
C VAL A 302 -19.31 -6.97 21.14
N ASN A 303 -19.91 -5.78 21.24
CA ASN A 303 -19.57 -4.81 22.28
C ASN A 303 -19.91 -5.32 23.69
N ILE A 304 -21.04 -6.01 23.89
CA ILE A 304 -21.38 -6.64 25.17
C ILE A 304 -20.34 -7.71 25.54
N ILE A 305 -20.02 -8.60 24.60
CA ILE A 305 -19.00 -9.65 24.80
C ILE A 305 -17.65 -9.02 25.14
N THR A 306 -17.21 -8.01 24.38
CA THR A 306 -15.92 -7.36 24.59
C THR A 306 -15.84 -6.69 25.95
N ARG A 307 -16.89 -5.98 26.39
CA ARG A 307 -16.94 -5.36 27.72
C ARG A 307 -16.81 -6.40 28.83
N ALA A 308 -17.48 -7.54 28.68
CA ALA A 308 -17.40 -8.64 29.64
C ALA A 308 -16.00 -9.30 29.66
N LEU A 309 -15.42 -9.57 28.50
CA LEU A 309 -14.04 -10.09 28.39
C LEU A 309 -13.03 -9.18 29.09
N VAL A 310 -13.08 -7.87 28.82
CA VAL A 310 -12.17 -6.90 29.42
C VAL A 310 -12.36 -6.81 30.93
N ALA A 311 -13.60 -6.83 31.42
CA ALA A 311 -13.90 -6.83 32.85
C ALA A 311 -13.43 -8.13 33.54
N LEU A 312 -13.39 -9.25 32.82
CA LEU A 312 -12.81 -10.52 33.28
C LEU A 312 -11.28 -10.57 33.16
N GLY A 313 -10.62 -9.48 32.73
CA GLY A 313 -9.17 -9.43 32.52
C GLY A 313 -8.70 -10.22 31.29
N GLN A 314 -9.60 -10.62 30.40
CA GLN A 314 -9.28 -11.36 29.18
C GLN A 314 -9.10 -10.41 28.00
N ARG A 315 -8.04 -10.65 27.22
CA ARG A 315 -7.79 -9.89 25.99
C ARG A 315 -8.72 -10.39 24.88
N PRO A 316 -9.54 -9.53 24.25
CA PRO A 316 -10.39 -9.94 23.15
C PRO A 316 -9.60 -10.46 21.94
N ASP A 317 -10.07 -11.55 21.35
CA ASP A 317 -9.62 -12.08 20.06
C ASP A 317 -10.82 -12.67 19.29
N TYR A 318 -10.62 -13.00 18.02
CA TYR A 318 -11.69 -13.54 17.17
C TYR A 318 -12.23 -14.89 17.66
N GLY A 319 -11.41 -15.72 18.32
CA GLY A 319 -11.79 -17.03 18.86
C GLY A 319 -12.68 -16.91 20.09
N LEU A 320 -12.33 -16.05 21.06
CA LEU A 320 -13.16 -15.74 22.22
C LEU A 320 -14.49 -15.12 21.79
N ILE A 321 -14.45 -14.20 20.82
CA ILE A 321 -15.67 -13.62 20.27
C ILE A 321 -16.53 -14.72 19.63
N LEU A 322 -15.96 -15.62 18.82
CA LEU A 322 -16.70 -16.75 18.24
C LEU A 322 -17.32 -17.65 19.31
N ARG A 323 -16.53 -18.05 20.32
CA ARG A 323 -17.00 -18.88 21.45
C ARG A 323 -18.20 -18.25 22.12
N TYR A 324 -18.10 -16.98 22.51
CA TYR A 324 -19.17 -16.32 23.26
C TYR A 324 -20.30 -15.78 22.39
N VAL A 325 -20.09 -15.64 21.08
CA VAL A 325 -21.18 -15.41 20.12
C VAL A 325 -22.10 -16.62 20.06
N THR A 326 -21.54 -17.85 20.08
CA THR A 326 -22.34 -19.09 20.08
C THR A 326 -22.81 -19.51 21.47
N ASN A 327 -22.08 -19.15 22.52
CA ASN A 327 -22.35 -19.54 23.90
C ASN A 327 -22.32 -18.34 24.86
N ILE A 328 -23.22 -17.37 24.66
CA ILE A 328 -23.30 -16.18 25.53
C ILE A 328 -23.68 -16.53 26.97
N GLY A 329 -24.40 -17.64 27.17
CA GLY A 329 -24.78 -18.12 28.50
C GLY A 329 -23.56 -18.46 29.37
N GLU A 330 -22.53 -19.07 28.78
CA GLU A 330 -21.27 -19.37 29.47
C GLU A 330 -20.53 -18.10 29.91
N LEU A 331 -20.52 -17.06 29.06
CA LEU A 331 -19.92 -15.77 29.43
C LEU A 331 -20.67 -15.12 30.60
N TYR A 332 -22.01 -15.15 30.54
CA TYR A 332 -22.86 -14.64 31.61
C TYR A 332 -22.58 -15.36 32.94
N GLU A 333 -22.54 -16.68 32.92
CA GLU A 333 -22.24 -17.46 34.14
C GLU A 333 -20.86 -17.13 34.71
N THR A 334 -19.83 -17.15 33.86
CA THR A 334 -18.46 -16.84 34.27
C THR A 334 -18.37 -15.43 34.87
N TYR A 335 -19.09 -14.47 34.28
CA TYR A 335 -19.16 -13.10 34.77
C TYR A 335 -19.84 -12.99 36.13
N VAL A 336 -21.00 -13.64 36.29
CA VAL A 336 -21.75 -13.63 37.54
C VAL A 336 -20.98 -14.33 38.65
N ASP A 337 -20.39 -15.49 38.37
CA ASP A 337 -19.59 -16.24 39.35
C ASP A 337 -18.41 -15.38 39.84
N ASN A 338 -17.70 -14.69 38.93
CA ASN A 338 -16.62 -13.78 39.30
C ASN A 338 -17.15 -12.58 40.13
N LEU A 339 -18.20 -11.90 39.65
CA LEU A 339 -18.81 -10.76 40.35
C LEU A 339 -19.28 -11.11 41.76
N LEU A 340 -19.94 -12.26 41.92
CA LEU A 340 -20.42 -12.73 43.23
C LEU A 340 -19.24 -13.15 44.12
N SER A 341 -18.23 -13.83 43.59
CA SER A 341 -17.05 -14.21 44.36
C SER A 341 -16.29 -13.01 44.92
N GLU A 342 -16.23 -11.91 44.16
CA GLU A 342 -15.50 -10.70 44.56
C GLU A 342 -16.34 -9.80 45.47
N LYS A 343 -17.62 -9.56 45.13
CA LYS A 343 -18.44 -8.53 45.79
C LYS A 343 -19.47 -9.07 46.77
N ALA A 344 -19.91 -10.31 46.62
CA ALA A 344 -20.97 -10.89 47.48
C ALA A 344 -20.88 -12.42 47.61
N PRO A 345 -19.85 -12.95 48.32
CA PRO A 345 -19.67 -14.41 48.49
C PRO A 345 -20.88 -15.10 49.14
N GLN A 346 -21.61 -14.35 49.98
CA GLN A 346 -22.83 -14.82 50.66
C GLN A 346 -23.92 -15.23 49.64
N LEU A 347 -24.05 -14.45 48.55
CA LEU A 347 -25.00 -14.72 47.49
C LEU A 347 -24.54 -15.89 46.62
N MET A 348 -23.23 -16.08 46.43
CA MET A 348 -22.69 -17.27 45.75
C MET A 348 -23.12 -18.57 46.43
N ASN A 349 -22.98 -18.64 47.77
CA ASN A 349 -23.45 -19.78 48.56
C ASN A 349 -24.97 -20.02 48.40
N THR A 350 -25.74 -18.94 48.20
CA THR A 350 -27.19 -19.01 48.00
C THR A 350 -27.52 -19.55 46.61
N THR A 351 -26.78 -19.12 45.58
CA THR A 351 -26.85 -19.67 44.22
C THR A 351 -26.57 -21.17 44.22
N GLU A 352 -25.53 -21.62 44.93
CA GLU A 352 -25.18 -23.04 45.04
C GLU A 352 -26.25 -23.86 45.77
N ALA A 353 -26.78 -23.34 46.89
CA ALA A 353 -27.86 -24.01 47.63
C ALA A 353 -29.15 -24.14 46.80
N MET A 354 -29.50 -23.11 46.02
CA MET A 354 -30.64 -23.17 45.09
C MET A 354 -30.40 -24.16 43.96
N MET A 355 -29.19 -24.24 43.41
CA MET A 355 -28.83 -25.25 42.41
C MET A 355 -28.99 -26.68 42.95
N GLN A 356 -28.67 -26.91 44.22
CA GLN A 356 -28.84 -28.21 44.89
C GLN A 356 -30.31 -28.57 45.21
N SER A 357 -31.22 -27.61 45.14
CA SER A 357 -32.65 -27.81 45.44
C SER A 357 -33.41 -28.61 44.36
N GLY A 358 -32.76 -28.95 43.25
CA GLY A 358 -33.30 -29.88 42.25
C GLY A 358 -34.28 -29.25 41.25
N ILE A 359 -34.12 -27.96 40.93
CA ILE A 359 -34.93 -27.24 39.92
C ILE A 359 -34.80 -27.95 38.57
N SER A 360 -35.94 -28.29 37.97
CA SER A 360 -35.99 -29.02 36.71
C SER A 360 -36.17 -28.07 35.52
N ASP A 361 -35.80 -28.51 34.31
CA ASP A 361 -35.93 -27.69 33.09
C ASP A 361 -37.38 -27.21 32.86
N LYS A 362 -38.37 -27.94 33.36
CA LYS A 362 -39.80 -27.61 33.23
C LYS A 362 -40.23 -26.38 34.02
N ASP A 363 -39.49 -26.05 35.08
CA ASP A 363 -39.79 -24.94 35.99
C ASP A 363 -39.27 -23.60 35.45
N LEU A 364 -38.48 -23.63 34.38
CA LEU A 364 -37.90 -22.43 33.78
C LEU A 364 -38.88 -21.64 32.92
N PRO A 365 -38.68 -20.32 32.78
CA PRO A 365 -39.34 -19.52 31.76
C PRO A 365 -39.08 -20.07 30.34
N ARG A 366 -40.07 -20.00 29.45
CA ARG A 366 -40.01 -20.51 28.06
C ARG A 366 -38.78 -20.12 27.25
N HIS A 367 -38.17 -18.96 27.52
CA HIS A 367 -36.98 -18.49 26.79
C HIS A 367 -35.67 -19.15 27.26
N LEU A 368 -35.66 -19.75 28.46
CA LEU A 368 -34.52 -20.47 29.04
C LEU A 368 -34.65 -22.00 28.94
N GLN A 369 -35.87 -22.52 28.76
CA GLN A 369 -36.12 -23.96 28.59
C GLN A 369 -35.32 -24.53 27.41
N GLY A 370 -34.69 -25.69 27.63
CA GLY A 370 -33.88 -26.37 26.61
C GLY A 370 -32.54 -25.71 26.28
N ARG A 371 -32.12 -24.69 27.03
CA ARG A 371 -30.75 -24.15 26.95
C ARG A 371 -29.83 -24.94 27.89
N PRO A 372 -28.59 -25.26 27.49
CA PRO A 372 -27.64 -25.99 28.35
C PRO A 372 -27.42 -25.33 29.72
N ASN A 373 -27.40 -23.99 29.72
CA ASN A 373 -27.11 -23.15 30.87
C ASN A 373 -28.37 -22.57 31.54
N GLY A 374 -29.57 -23.00 31.12
CA GLY A 374 -30.84 -22.37 31.49
C GLY A 374 -31.06 -22.32 33.00
N VAL A 375 -30.90 -23.45 33.69
CA VAL A 375 -31.10 -23.57 35.15
C VAL A 375 -30.20 -22.59 35.90
N LYS A 376 -28.90 -22.59 35.60
CA LYS A 376 -27.92 -21.76 36.30
C LYS A 376 -28.17 -20.27 36.05
N ILE A 377 -28.48 -19.88 34.81
CA ILE A 377 -28.90 -18.50 34.49
C ILE A 377 -30.12 -18.09 35.33
N TRP A 378 -31.15 -18.95 35.41
CA TRP A 378 -32.35 -18.64 36.16
C TRP A 378 -32.08 -18.48 37.65
N VAL A 379 -31.32 -19.40 38.26
CA VAL A 379 -30.95 -19.30 39.67
C VAL A 379 -30.16 -18.03 39.94
N SER A 380 -29.15 -17.73 39.11
CA SER A 380 -28.37 -16.49 39.20
C SER A 380 -29.26 -15.26 39.12
N GLU A 381 -30.25 -15.22 38.22
CA GLU A 381 -31.19 -14.10 38.13
C GLU A 381 -32.13 -13.99 39.34
N GLN A 382 -32.56 -15.10 39.96
CA GLN A 382 -33.34 -15.07 41.21
C GLN A 382 -32.51 -14.47 42.35
N VAL A 383 -31.27 -14.91 42.50
CA VAL A 383 -30.35 -14.42 43.53
C VAL A 383 -30.02 -12.96 43.31
N LEU A 384 -29.70 -12.57 42.08
CA LEU A 384 -29.41 -11.17 41.76
C LEU A 384 -30.68 -10.28 41.79
N GLY A 385 -31.87 -10.87 41.71
CA GLY A 385 -33.16 -10.18 41.87
C GLY A 385 -33.54 -9.89 43.33
N SER A 386 -32.84 -10.49 44.30
CA SER A 386 -33.01 -10.23 45.74
C SER A 386 -32.69 -8.76 46.11
N PRO A 387 -33.16 -8.27 47.26
CA PRO A 387 -32.82 -6.92 47.73
C PRO A 387 -31.32 -6.67 47.83
N GLU A 388 -30.53 -7.69 48.21
CA GLU A 388 -29.07 -7.66 48.26
C GLU A 388 -28.47 -7.68 46.85
N GLY A 389 -28.98 -8.53 45.96
CA GLY A 389 -28.52 -8.63 44.58
C GLY A 389 -28.73 -7.36 43.77
N LYS A 390 -29.85 -6.65 43.98
CA LYS A 390 -30.14 -5.36 43.33
C LYS A 390 -29.14 -4.25 43.70
N LYS A 391 -28.41 -4.38 44.81
CA LYS A 391 -27.36 -3.42 45.20
C LYS A 391 -26.08 -3.61 44.37
N LEU A 392 -25.90 -4.76 43.71
CA LEU A 392 -24.75 -5.08 42.87
C LEU A 392 -24.95 -4.58 41.42
N TRP A 393 -25.46 -3.36 41.25
CA TRP A 393 -25.69 -2.81 39.91
C TRP A 393 -24.38 -2.71 39.13
N ASP A 394 -24.38 -3.25 37.91
CA ASP A 394 -23.23 -3.25 37.01
C ASP A 394 -23.70 -3.15 35.54
N PRO A 395 -23.25 -2.13 34.79
CA PRO A 395 -23.67 -1.93 33.40
C PRO A 395 -23.14 -3.01 32.43
N VAL A 396 -22.16 -3.83 32.82
CA VAL A 396 -21.73 -5.00 32.03
C VAL A 396 -22.68 -6.17 32.27
N LEU A 397 -23.05 -6.43 33.53
CA LEU A 397 -24.04 -7.43 33.90
C LEU A 397 -25.39 -7.18 33.22
N ASP A 398 -25.90 -5.95 33.25
CA ASP A 398 -27.16 -5.61 32.59
C ASP A 398 -27.10 -5.82 31.07
N GLY A 399 -25.94 -5.57 30.47
CA GLY A 399 -25.67 -5.89 29.06
C GLY A 399 -25.79 -7.39 28.79
N LEU A 400 -25.11 -8.22 29.59
CA LEU A 400 -25.15 -9.68 29.48
C LEU A 400 -26.54 -10.25 29.76
N ARG A 401 -27.26 -9.74 30.77
CA ARG A 401 -28.67 -10.08 31.03
C ARG A 401 -29.53 -9.86 29.81
N SER A 402 -29.42 -8.67 29.20
CA SER A 402 -30.18 -8.37 27.98
C SER A 402 -29.85 -9.33 26.84
N ALA A 403 -28.57 -9.73 26.72
CA ALA A 403 -28.10 -10.66 25.69
C ALA A 403 -28.65 -12.09 25.88
N VAL A 404 -28.70 -12.57 27.13
CA VAL A 404 -29.19 -13.91 27.47
C VAL A 404 -30.73 -13.97 27.43
N GLN A 405 -31.44 -12.88 27.69
CA GLN A 405 -32.91 -12.85 27.67
C GLN A 405 -33.50 -12.80 26.25
N TYR A 406 -32.71 -12.54 25.21
CA TYR A 406 -33.19 -12.56 23.82
C TYR A 406 -33.73 -13.94 23.43
N ASP A 407 -34.76 -13.94 22.57
CA ASP A 407 -35.35 -15.16 22.06
C ASP A 407 -34.43 -15.86 21.04
N ARG A 408 -34.65 -17.17 20.87
CA ARG A 408 -33.82 -18.00 19.99
C ARG A 408 -33.79 -17.48 18.55
N THR A 409 -34.92 -17.00 18.04
CA THR A 409 -35.04 -16.44 16.68
C THR A 409 -34.16 -15.20 16.47
N TYR A 410 -33.99 -14.37 17.51
CA TYR A 410 -33.15 -13.18 17.46
C TYR A 410 -31.68 -13.57 17.41
N PHE A 411 -31.28 -14.54 18.21
CA PHE A 411 -29.93 -15.10 18.23
C PHE A 411 -29.55 -15.73 16.89
N ASP A 412 -30.46 -16.54 16.31
CA ASP A 412 -30.24 -17.20 15.03
C ASP A 412 -29.94 -16.19 13.89
N LYS A 413 -30.52 -14.98 13.94
CA LYS A 413 -30.25 -13.92 12.96
C LYS A 413 -28.86 -13.27 13.11
N ILE A 414 -28.40 -13.06 14.35
CA ILE A 414 -27.05 -12.54 14.62
C ILE A 414 -26.01 -13.57 14.20
N VAL A 415 -26.21 -14.81 14.60
CA VAL A 415 -25.36 -15.95 14.25
C VAL A 415 -25.31 -16.10 12.73
N ALA A 416 -26.44 -16.06 12.01
CA ALA A 416 -26.46 -16.23 10.56
C ALA A 416 -25.62 -15.19 9.78
N SER A 417 -25.40 -13.98 10.33
CA SER A 417 -24.63 -12.93 9.65
C SER A 417 -23.18 -12.84 10.13
N LEU A 418 -22.93 -12.99 11.43
CA LEU A 418 -21.62 -12.82 12.04
C LEU A 418 -20.81 -14.12 12.10
N LEU A 419 -21.47 -15.26 12.34
CA LEU A 419 -20.82 -16.56 12.51
C LEU A 419 -20.00 -16.97 11.27
N PRO A 420 -20.52 -16.86 10.03
CA PRO A 420 -19.76 -17.29 8.85
C PRO A 420 -18.46 -16.49 8.67
N LEU A 421 -18.44 -15.22 9.09
CA LEU A 421 -17.24 -14.39 9.04
C LEU A 421 -16.24 -14.84 10.11
N LEU A 422 -16.69 -15.00 11.34
CA LEU A 422 -15.82 -15.43 12.46
C LEU A 422 -15.25 -16.83 12.23
N GLU A 423 -16.05 -17.77 11.72
CA GLU A 423 -15.60 -19.12 11.37
C GLU A 423 -14.48 -19.06 10.33
N LYS A 424 -14.62 -18.25 9.26
CA LYS A 424 -13.57 -18.08 8.26
C LYS A 424 -12.27 -17.52 8.85
N LEU A 425 -12.37 -16.55 9.77
CA LEU A 425 -11.21 -15.94 10.43
C LEU A 425 -10.55 -16.85 11.47
N THR A 426 -11.29 -17.82 12.01
CA THR A 426 -10.84 -18.72 13.09
C THR A 426 -10.63 -20.17 12.62
N THR A 427 -10.61 -20.41 11.30
CA THR A 427 -10.37 -21.75 10.74
C THR A 427 -8.89 -21.99 10.46
N GLY A 428 -8.41 -23.18 10.84
CA GLY A 428 -7.11 -23.71 10.43
C GLY A 428 -5.93 -22.84 10.86
N LYS A 429 -4.92 -22.72 9.99
CA LYS A 429 -3.70 -21.95 10.27
C LYS A 429 -3.93 -20.44 10.38
N THR A 430 -4.99 -19.91 9.77
CA THR A 430 -5.37 -18.49 9.85
C THR A 430 -5.74 -18.09 11.27
N ALA A 431 -6.40 -18.98 12.02
CA ALA A 431 -6.76 -18.76 13.41
C ALA A 431 -5.52 -18.50 14.27
N ALA A 432 -4.49 -19.35 14.14
CA ALA A 432 -3.24 -19.22 14.88
C ALA A 432 -2.46 -17.94 14.53
N LEU A 433 -2.68 -17.37 13.33
CA LEU A 433 -2.13 -16.07 12.97
C LEU A 433 -2.92 -14.92 13.60
N LEU A 434 -4.26 -14.98 13.58
CA LEU A 434 -5.12 -13.85 13.97
C LEU A 434 -5.46 -13.82 15.48
N ALA A 435 -5.31 -14.96 16.16
CA ALA A 435 -5.48 -15.13 17.59
C ALA A 435 -4.22 -15.80 18.17
N PRO A 436 -3.08 -15.08 18.24
CA PRO A 436 -1.87 -15.58 18.87
C PRO A 436 -2.11 -15.99 20.32
N ASP A 437 -1.55 -17.12 20.71
CA ASP A 437 -1.37 -17.46 22.11
C ASP A 437 -0.18 -16.66 22.65
N TYR A 438 -0.46 -15.77 23.60
CA TYR A 438 0.55 -14.92 24.24
C TYR A 438 1.35 -15.66 25.32
N THR A 439 0.89 -16.85 25.73
CA THR A 439 1.55 -17.70 26.73
C THR A 439 2.44 -18.77 26.11
N ASP A 440 2.28 -19.03 24.81
CA ASP A 440 3.12 -19.94 24.05
C ASP A 440 4.47 -19.29 23.73
N LEU A 441 5.48 -19.68 24.52
CA LEU A 441 6.88 -19.26 24.35
C LEU A 441 7.64 -20.12 23.34
N ASP A 442 7.08 -21.25 22.89
CA ASP A 442 7.73 -22.17 21.97
C ASP A 442 7.47 -21.80 20.51
N ASP A 443 6.46 -20.97 20.21
CA ASP A 443 6.20 -20.44 18.87
C ASP A 443 7.24 -19.36 18.49
N PRO A 444 8.15 -19.64 17.53
CA PRO A 444 9.20 -18.71 17.16
C PRO A 444 8.68 -17.50 16.35
N ARG A 445 7.42 -17.52 15.90
CA ARG A 445 6.84 -16.45 15.09
C ARG A 445 6.54 -15.25 15.98
N PRO A 446 7.03 -14.05 15.65
CA PRO A 446 6.85 -12.89 16.52
C PRO A 446 5.41 -12.38 16.44
N ILE A 447 4.97 -11.66 17.48
CA ILE A 447 3.65 -11.02 17.51
C ILE A 447 3.80 -9.57 17.09
N LEU A 448 3.07 -9.19 16.05
CA LEU A 448 3.05 -7.86 15.47
C LEU A 448 2.24 -6.92 16.37
N ASP A 449 2.82 -5.77 16.72
CA ASP A 449 2.17 -4.68 17.45
C ASP A 449 2.55 -3.34 16.80
N TRP A 450 1.54 -2.55 16.39
CA TRP A 450 1.79 -1.33 15.62
C TRP A 450 2.55 -0.27 16.40
N HIS A 451 2.26 -0.10 17.69
CA HIS A 451 2.97 0.86 18.52
C HIS A 451 4.47 0.55 18.56
N ASN A 452 4.82 -0.71 18.84
CA ASN A 452 6.22 -1.16 18.91
C ASN A 452 6.92 -1.08 17.54
N ILE A 453 6.22 -1.38 16.45
CA ILE A 453 6.73 -1.21 15.09
C ILE A 453 7.03 0.26 14.79
N ILE A 454 6.09 1.16 15.10
CA ILE A 454 6.26 2.58 14.78
C ILE A 454 7.37 3.17 15.65
N LYS A 455 7.41 2.82 16.94
CA LYS A 455 8.43 3.25 17.90
C LYS A 455 9.83 2.76 17.51
N SER A 456 9.96 1.51 17.07
CA SER A 456 11.25 0.94 16.65
C SER A 456 11.67 1.33 15.23
N ARG A 457 10.83 2.06 14.48
CA ARG A 457 11.01 2.33 13.04
C ARG A 457 11.09 1.04 12.22
N GLY A 458 10.09 0.19 12.32
CA GLY A 458 10.02 -1.09 11.60
C GLY A 458 9.70 -0.96 10.11
N VAL A 459 10.06 -2.00 9.35
CA VAL A 459 9.62 -2.24 7.97
C VAL A 459 8.68 -3.44 7.97
N VAL A 460 7.44 -3.27 7.53
CA VAL A 460 6.40 -4.31 7.57
C VAL A 460 5.88 -4.59 6.17
N TYR A 461 5.90 -5.86 5.78
CA TYR A 461 5.19 -6.36 4.60
C TYR A 461 3.94 -7.14 5.03
N VAL A 462 2.79 -6.78 4.48
CA VAL A 462 1.50 -7.43 4.73
C VAL A 462 0.98 -8.02 3.42
N GLY A 463 1.08 -9.34 3.26
CA GLY A 463 0.51 -10.09 2.13
C GLY A 463 -0.85 -10.68 2.50
N LEU A 464 -1.93 -10.17 1.89
CA LEU A 464 -3.30 -10.59 2.26
C LEU A 464 -3.84 -11.79 1.47
N ASP A 465 -3.14 -12.23 0.41
CA ASP A 465 -3.56 -13.38 -0.41
C ASP A 465 -5.03 -13.31 -0.90
N ALA A 466 -5.46 -12.12 -1.32
CA ALA A 466 -6.84 -11.82 -1.70
C ALA A 466 -7.30 -12.54 -2.99
N LEU A 467 -6.37 -13.12 -3.76
CA LEU A 467 -6.70 -13.96 -4.90
C LEU A 467 -7.23 -15.33 -4.47
N SER A 468 -6.78 -15.82 -3.31
CA SER A 468 -7.19 -17.11 -2.74
C SER A 468 -8.46 -16.97 -1.92
N ASP A 469 -8.51 -16.00 -1.00
CA ASP A 469 -9.71 -15.69 -0.20
C ASP A 469 -9.91 -14.17 -0.07
N PRO A 470 -10.71 -13.54 -0.96
CA PRO A 470 -10.94 -12.11 -0.92
C PRO A 470 -11.73 -11.66 0.31
N VAL A 471 -12.52 -12.55 0.93
CA VAL A 471 -13.35 -12.21 2.10
C VAL A 471 -12.49 -12.10 3.35
N VAL A 472 -11.64 -13.11 3.58
CA VAL A 472 -10.67 -13.08 4.70
C VAL A 472 -9.67 -11.96 4.51
N ALA A 473 -9.13 -11.78 3.29
CA ALA A 473 -8.20 -10.70 2.97
C ALA A 473 -8.80 -9.31 3.25
N ALA A 474 -10.05 -9.07 2.81
CA ALA A 474 -10.73 -7.81 3.08
C ALA A 474 -10.98 -7.60 4.58
N ALA A 475 -11.44 -8.63 5.29
CA ALA A 475 -11.71 -8.55 6.72
C ALA A 475 -10.44 -8.23 7.53
N VAL A 476 -9.37 -9.00 7.32
CA VAL A 476 -8.09 -8.80 8.00
C VAL A 476 -7.46 -7.47 7.62
N GLY A 477 -7.44 -7.12 6.33
CA GLY A 477 -6.90 -5.85 5.85
C GLY A 477 -7.63 -4.65 6.45
N ASN A 478 -8.97 -4.65 6.46
CA ASN A 478 -9.76 -3.59 7.07
C ASN A 478 -9.54 -3.48 8.57
N SER A 479 -9.49 -4.61 9.30
CA SER A 479 -9.20 -4.59 10.74
C SER A 479 -7.80 -4.07 11.04
N MET A 480 -6.78 -4.45 10.25
CA MET A 480 -5.42 -3.91 10.35
C MET A 480 -5.37 -2.40 10.10
N PHE A 481 -6.04 -1.90 9.05
CA PHE A 481 -6.11 -0.47 8.78
C PHE A 481 -6.82 0.30 9.89
N ALA A 482 -7.91 -0.24 10.41
CA ALA A 482 -8.65 0.37 11.52
C ALA A 482 -7.79 0.46 12.79
N ASP A 483 -7.00 -0.57 13.07
CA ASP A 483 -6.04 -0.56 14.19
C ASP A 483 -4.92 0.47 13.98
N LEU A 484 -4.33 0.51 12.78
CA LEU A 484 -3.29 1.49 12.44
C LEU A 484 -3.80 2.94 12.51
N VAL A 485 -5.05 3.19 12.10
CA VAL A 485 -5.70 4.51 12.25
C VAL A 485 -5.94 4.84 13.71
N SER A 486 -6.33 3.87 14.53
CA SER A 486 -6.48 4.06 15.98
C SER A 486 -5.13 4.41 16.62
N GLU A 487 -4.07 3.68 16.27
CA GLU A 487 -2.71 3.96 16.73
C GLU A 487 -2.21 5.33 16.27
N GLY A 488 -2.47 5.72 15.02
CA GLY A 488 -2.18 7.07 14.54
C GLY A 488 -2.93 8.15 15.34
N GLY A 489 -4.18 7.90 15.71
CA GLY A 489 -4.97 8.77 16.58
C GLY A 489 -4.47 8.82 18.02
N HIS A 490 -3.89 7.72 18.52
CA HIS A 490 -3.24 7.65 19.83
C HIS A 490 -1.93 8.47 19.83
N ILE A 491 -1.04 8.21 18.87
CA ILE A 491 0.22 8.93 18.69
C ILE A 491 -0.01 10.44 18.49
N TYR A 492 -1.06 10.82 17.76
CA TYR A 492 -1.40 12.23 17.58
C TYR A 492 -1.74 12.94 18.90
N LYS A 493 -2.33 12.23 19.87
CA LYS A 493 -2.75 12.80 21.16
C LYS A 493 -1.66 12.75 22.22
N PHE A 494 -0.93 11.63 22.28
CA PHE A 494 -0.02 11.31 23.39
C PHE A 494 1.45 11.24 22.96
N GLY A 495 1.73 11.38 21.66
CA GLY A 495 3.07 11.16 21.11
C GLY A 495 3.48 9.68 21.11
N LEU A 496 4.76 9.43 20.83
CA LEU A 496 5.36 8.09 20.82
C LEU A 496 5.96 7.70 22.20
N GLY A 497 5.93 8.61 23.18
CA GLY A 497 6.75 8.56 24.38
C GLY A 497 6.11 7.93 25.63
N ASP A 498 4.79 7.78 25.68
CA ASP A 498 4.10 7.61 26.97
C ASP A 498 3.40 6.25 27.08
N GLU A 499 4.16 5.21 27.43
CA GLU A 499 3.67 4.00 28.11
C GLU A 499 4.62 3.62 29.27
N GLU A 500 5.23 4.60 29.93
CA GLU A 500 5.76 4.37 31.29
C GLU A 500 4.62 4.55 32.29
N GLU A 501 4.47 3.56 33.16
CA GLU A 501 3.42 3.37 34.15
C GLU A 501 2.98 4.67 34.88
N GLY A 502 1.68 4.97 34.83
CA GLY A 502 0.98 5.60 35.95
C GLY A 502 1.22 7.09 36.23
N ASN A 503 1.36 7.97 35.24
CA ASN A 503 1.34 9.42 35.50
C ASN A 503 0.09 10.11 34.90
N PRO A 504 -0.83 10.66 35.72
CA PRO A 504 -1.98 11.39 35.19
C PRO A 504 -1.54 12.72 34.57
N GLN A 505 -1.80 12.87 33.27
CA GLN A 505 -1.94 14.12 32.53
C GLN A 505 -1.02 15.28 32.95
N ARG A 506 0.17 15.38 32.36
CA ARG A 506 0.81 16.70 32.15
C ARG A 506 0.34 17.27 30.82
N TRP A 507 -0.60 18.20 30.89
CA TRP A 507 -0.87 19.11 29.78
C TRP A 507 0.41 19.89 29.44
N PRO A 508 0.72 20.16 28.16
CA PRO A 508 1.87 20.98 27.80
C PRO A 508 1.71 22.38 28.40
N SER A 509 2.64 22.77 29.26
CA SER A 509 2.66 24.04 30.00
C SER A 509 3.08 25.23 29.13
N THR A 510 2.60 25.31 27.90
CA THR A 510 2.85 26.43 26.98
C THR A 510 1.54 26.95 26.39
N PHE A 511 0.65 27.38 27.26
CA PHE A 511 -0.25 28.50 26.97
C PHE A 511 0.32 29.75 27.65
N THR A 512 1.48 30.19 27.19
CA THR A 512 1.94 31.55 27.49
C THR A 512 1.15 32.47 26.57
N ALA A 513 0.34 33.31 27.19
CA ALA A 513 -0.52 34.30 26.54
C ALA A 513 0.19 34.98 25.36
N MET A 514 -0.37 34.81 24.16
CA MET A 514 -0.18 35.80 23.09
C MET A 514 -0.85 37.09 23.59
N SER A 515 -0.04 37.98 24.15
CA SER A 515 -0.40 39.37 24.35
C SER A 515 -0.66 39.97 22.98
N LEU A 516 -1.94 40.28 22.74
CA LEU A 516 -2.37 41.26 21.75
C LEU A 516 -1.69 42.59 22.06
N THR A 517 -0.72 43.01 21.24
CA THR A 517 -0.36 44.42 21.08
C THR A 517 0.19 44.68 19.68
N SER A 518 -0.54 45.57 18.99
CA SER A 518 -0.23 46.40 17.80
C SER A 518 0.22 45.71 16.52
#